data_AF-A0A225VU01-F1
#
_entry.id   AF-A0A225VU01-F1
#
_cell.length_a   1.000
_cell.length_b   1.000
_cell.length_c   1.000
_cell.angle_alpha   90.00
_cell.angle_beta   90.00
_cell.angle_gamma   90.00
#
_symmetry.space_group_name_H-M   'P 1'
#
loop_
_entity.id
_entity.type
_entity.pdbx_description
1 polymer ?
#
loop_
_entity_poly.entity_id
_entity_poly.type
_entity_poly.pdbx_seq_one_letter_code
_entity_poly.pdbx_strand_id
1 'polypeptide(L)'
;MHANDGSLAENWIFERGGWQLDRVNKAFGYMLGTTQADQKVARVLSGWKPKVGARLPSPRALEKPIRARALNMQALLISNILDFAETALNIDEGVAGVLTVTLVIHYPDVLLLADDSAFVSRMRKAMAARSIGESEVLAWNEVIRRDFIHP
;
A
#
# COMPACT_ATOMS: atom_id res chain seq x y z
N MET A 1 -37.34 8.53 0.54
CA MET A 1 -36.49 8.03 1.64
C MET A 1 -35.44 7.09 1.04
N HIS A 2 -34.30 7.63 0.58
CA HIS A 2 -33.17 6.80 0.15
C HIS A 2 -32.27 6.60 1.36
N ALA A 3 -32.36 5.43 1.98
CA ALA A 3 -31.44 5.01 3.02
C ALA A 3 -30.01 5.10 2.46
N ASN A 4 -29.18 5.87 3.15
CA ASN A 4 -27.74 5.92 2.94
C ASN A 4 -27.21 4.51 3.26
N ASP A 5 -27.08 3.66 2.25
CA ASP A 5 -26.50 2.32 2.36
C ASP A 5 -24.99 2.38 2.70
N GLY A 6 -24.46 3.57 2.95
CA GLY A 6 -23.07 3.84 3.27
C GLY A 6 -22.15 3.85 2.04
N SER A 7 -22.70 3.75 0.82
CA SER A 7 -21.95 3.94 -0.41
C SER A 7 -21.71 5.43 -0.62
N LEU A 8 -20.44 5.83 -0.59
CA LEU A 8 -20.06 7.17 -1.01
C LEU A 8 -19.98 7.12 -2.53
N ALA A 9 -21.03 7.58 -3.22
CA ALA A 9 -20.98 7.72 -4.68
C ALA A 9 -19.97 8.82 -5.04
N GLU A 10 -19.19 8.64 -6.11
CA GLU A 10 -18.10 9.57 -6.49
C GLU A 10 -18.59 11.02 -6.72
N ASN A 11 -19.83 11.17 -7.20
CA ASN A 11 -20.50 12.47 -7.35
C ASN A 11 -20.74 13.20 -6.03
N TRP A 12 -20.78 12.49 -4.89
CA TRP A 12 -20.93 13.08 -3.56
C TRP A 12 -19.78 14.05 -3.22
N ILE A 13 -18.56 13.79 -3.73
CA ILE A 13 -17.40 14.65 -3.50
C ILE A 13 -17.59 16.02 -4.16
N PHE A 14 -18.22 16.07 -5.34
CA PHE A 14 -18.46 17.28 -6.13
C PHE A 14 -19.72 18.06 -5.69
N GLU A 15 -20.70 17.40 -5.10
CA GLU A 15 -21.99 17.99 -4.72
C GLU A 15 -21.98 18.80 -3.39
N ARG A 16 -20.82 18.88 -2.71
CA ARG A 16 -20.64 19.44 -1.35
C ARG A 16 -20.94 20.94 -1.19
N GLY A 17 -21.01 21.71 -2.28
CA GLY A 17 -21.17 23.17 -2.24
C GLY A 17 -22.62 23.70 -2.34
N GLY A 18 -23.63 22.83 -2.40
CA GLY A 18 -25.02 23.27 -2.65
C GLY A 18 -25.89 23.38 -1.41
N TRP A 19 -26.68 24.46 -1.30
CA TRP A 19 -27.58 24.78 -0.19
C TRP A 19 -28.97 24.14 -0.29
N GLN A 20 -29.05 22.87 -0.68
CA GLN A 20 -30.32 22.12 -0.70
C GLN A 20 -30.51 21.38 0.64
N LEU A 21 -31.76 21.25 1.13
CA LEU A 21 -32.08 20.69 2.46
C LEU A 21 -31.48 19.30 2.70
N ASP A 22 -31.51 18.44 1.67
CA ASP A 22 -30.90 17.11 1.69
C ASP A 22 -29.36 17.15 1.80
N ARG A 23 -28.74 18.23 1.32
CA ARG A 23 -27.29 18.46 1.38
C ARG A 23 -26.87 19.02 2.74
N VAL A 24 -27.72 19.80 3.41
CA VAL A 24 -27.49 20.27 4.79
C VAL A 24 -27.48 19.11 5.77
N ASN A 25 -28.42 18.16 5.66
CA ASN A 25 -28.41 16.96 6.51
C ASN A 25 -27.17 16.08 6.26
N LYS A 26 -26.71 15.97 5.01
CA LYS A 26 -25.42 15.34 4.67
C LYS A 26 -24.22 16.09 5.26
N ALA A 27 -24.24 17.42 5.29
CA ALA A 27 -23.19 18.23 5.88
C ALA A 27 -23.11 18.06 7.41
N PHE A 28 -24.24 17.95 8.10
CA PHE A 28 -24.27 17.62 9.54
C PHE A 28 -23.80 16.19 9.80
N GLY A 29 -24.23 15.21 9.00
CA GLY A 29 -23.71 13.84 9.08
C GLY A 29 -22.20 13.75 8.82
N TYR A 30 -21.66 14.61 7.96
CA TYR A 30 -20.22 14.77 7.76
C TYR A 30 -19.54 15.41 8.97
N MET A 31 -20.02 16.55 9.48
CA MET A 31 -19.43 17.22 10.65
C MET A 31 -19.40 16.32 11.90
N LEU A 32 -20.40 15.45 12.06
CA LEU A 32 -20.49 14.52 13.18
C LEU A 32 -19.75 13.18 12.94
N GLY A 33 -19.26 12.93 11.72
CA GLY A 33 -18.61 11.68 11.29
C GLY A 33 -17.36 11.89 10.42
N THR A 34 -16.72 13.06 10.52
CA THR A 34 -15.72 13.59 9.56
C THR A 34 -14.64 12.58 9.25
N THR A 35 -14.04 11.98 10.29
CA THR A 35 -12.96 11.00 10.12
C THR A 35 -13.38 9.80 9.27
N GLN A 36 -14.58 9.26 9.47
CA GLN A 36 -15.04 8.09 8.71
C GLN A 36 -15.37 8.48 7.26
N ALA A 37 -15.96 9.66 7.05
CA ALA A 37 -16.25 10.16 5.71
C ALA A 37 -14.97 10.50 4.94
N ASP A 38 -13.99 11.12 5.59
CA ASP A 38 -12.69 11.45 5.01
C ASP A 38 -11.90 10.19 4.65
N GLN A 39 -11.93 9.16 5.49
CA GLN A 39 -11.34 7.86 5.15
C GLN A 39 -12.00 7.22 3.91
N LYS A 40 -13.32 7.35 3.74
CA LYS A 40 -14.01 6.85 2.53
C LYS A 40 -13.62 7.65 1.29
N VAL A 41 -13.50 8.98 1.41
CA VAL A 41 -13.02 9.85 0.32
C VAL A 41 -11.58 9.49 -0.06
N ALA A 42 -10.68 9.37 0.91
CA ALA A 42 -9.28 9.01 0.68
C ALA A 42 -9.12 7.65 -0.01
N ARG A 43 -9.99 6.68 0.33
CA ARG A 43 -10.05 5.37 -0.36
C ARG A 43 -10.43 5.52 -1.82
N VAL A 44 -11.53 6.23 -2.11
CA VAL A 44 -11.99 6.48 -3.48
C VAL A 44 -10.90 7.16 -4.31
N LEU A 45 -10.28 8.22 -3.76
CA LEU A 45 -9.20 8.95 -4.44
C LEU A 45 -7.95 8.10 -4.68
N SER A 46 -7.70 7.12 -3.80
CA SER A 46 -6.61 6.14 -3.98
C SER A 46 -6.97 4.99 -4.94
N GLY A 47 -8.17 4.98 -5.54
CA GLY A 47 -8.65 3.92 -6.43
C GLY A 47 -9.31 2.71 -5.75
N TRP A 48 -9.67 2.82 -4.47
CA TRP A 48 -10.23 1.72 -3.67
C TRP A 48 -11.75 1.82 -3.56
N LYS A 49 -12.41 0.68 -3.41
CA LYS A 49 -13.85 0.64 -3.09
C LYS A 49 -14.09 1.25 -1.70
N PRO A 50 -15.00 2.23 -1.54
CA PRO A 50 -15.13 2.98 -0.28
C PRO A 50 -15.47 2.13 0.95
N LYS A 51 -16.20 1.01 0.76
CA LYS A 51 -16.63 0.09 1.84
C LYS A 51 -15.67 -1.06 2.09
N VAL A 52 -14.88 -1.45 1.10
CA VAL A 52 -13.91 -2.54 1.21
C VAL A 52 -12.61 -1.87 1.64
N GLY A 53 -12.24 -2.00 2.91
CA GLY A 53 -11.09 -1.29 3.48
C GLY A 53 -9.80 -1.48 2.70
N ALA A 54 -8.78 -0.70 3.05
CA ALA A 54 -7.49 -0.81 2.40
C ALA A 54 -6.81 -2.14 2.77
N ARG A 55 -6.83 -3.12 1.85
CA ARG A 55 -6.00 -4.32 1.88
C ARG A 55 -4.60 -3.98 1.39
N LEU A 56 -3.59 -4.03 2.25
CA LEU A 56 -2.20 -3.80 1.88
C LEU A 56 -1.50 -5.12 1.50
N PRO A 57 -0.52 -5.10 0.58
CA PRO A 57 0.29 -6.27 0.30
C PRO A 57 1.11 -6.62 1.55
N SER A 58 1.19 -7.90 1.89
CA SER A 58 1.81 -8.35 3.14
C SER A 58 2.94 -9.34 2.89
N PRO A 59 4.06 -9.25 3.64
CA PRO A 59 5.12 -10.25 3.57
C PRO A 59 4.63 -11.62 4.05
N ARG A 60 3.48 -11.68 4.75
CA ARG A 60 2.84 -12.93 5.18
C ARG A 60 2.36 -13.82 4.03
N ALA A 61 2.23 -13.27 2.81
CA ALA A 61 1.95 -14.06 1.61
C ALA A 61 3.10 -15.04 1.28
N LEU A 62 4.32 -14.74 1.74
CA LEU A 62 5.48 -15.60 1.56
C LEU A 62 5.59 -16.62 2.70
N GLU A 63 5.96 -17.86 2.34
CA GLU A 63 6.29 -18.91 3.32
C GLU A 63 7.42 -18.46 4.24
N LYS A 64 7.46 -18.98 5.48
CA LYS A 64 8.42 -18.56 6.51
C LYS A 64 9.89 -18.45 6.03
N PRO A 65 10.50 -19.45 5.34
CA PRO A 65 11.89 -19.33 4.92
C PRO A 65 12.10 -18.23 3.87
N ILE A 66 11.16 -18.10 2.93
CA ILE A 66 11.21 -17.09 1.87
C ILE A 66 10.99 -15.69 2.46
N ARG A 67 10.04 -15.56 3.38
CA ARG A 67 9.76 -14.33 4.11
C ARG A 67 11.00 -13.86 4.87
N ALA A 68 11.70 -14.76 5.56
CA ALA A 68 12.93 -14.42 6.26
C ALA A 68 14.00 -13.87 5.30
N ARG A 69 14.14 -14.44 4.11
CA ARG A 69 15.04 -13.91 3.06
C ARG A 69 14.62 -12.53 2.58
N ALA A 70 13.32 -12.31 2.33
CA ALA A 70 12.79 -11.00 1.94
C ALA A 70 13.02 -9.92 3.02
N LEU A 71 12.83 -10.26 4.31
CA LEU A 71 13.12 -9.36 5.43
C LEU A 71 14.63 -9.09 5.61
N ASN A 72 15.48 -10.04 5.26
CA ASN A 72 16.93 -9.83 5.27
C ASN A 72 17.37 -8.82 4.18
N MET A 73 16.69 -8.84 3.03
CA MET A 73 16.87 -7.86 1.95
C MET A 73 16.29 -6.48 2.32
N GLN A 74 15.16 -6.43 3.05
CA GLN A 74 14.52 -5.20 3.51
C GLN A 74 15.50 -4.24 4.19
N ALA A 75 16.32 -4.74 5.13
CA ALA A 75 17.28 -3.93 5.86
C ALA A 75 18.25 -3.15 4.95
N LEU A 76 18.54 -3.67 3.74
CA LEU A 76 19.36 -2.96 2.76
C LEU A 76 18.54 -2.00 1.89
N LEU A 77 17.32 -2.38 1.54
CA LEU A 77 16.44 -1.55 0.70
C LEU A 77 16.02 -0.28 1.41
N ILE A 78 15.75 -0.34 2.71
CA ILE A 78 15.23 0.77 3.51
C ILE A 78 16.08 1.06 4.76
N SER A 79 17.39 0.84 4.65
CA SER A 79 18.39 1.14 5.69
C SER A 79 18.33 2.58 6.24
N ASN A 80 17.85 3.53 5.44
CA ASN A 80 17.84 4.95 5.80
C ASN A 80 16.67 5.32 6.73
N ILE A 81 15.75 4.38 6.98
CA ILE A 81 14.56 4.59 7.80
C ILE A 81 14.41 3.48 8.87
N LEU A 82 15.45 2.67 9.04
CA LEU A 82 15.56 1.57 10.00
C LEU A 82 16.89 1.68 10.76
N ASP A 83 17.03 0.91 11.84
CA ASP A 83 18.26 0.77 12.63
C ASP A 83 18.81 2.07 13.25
N PHE A 84 17.97 3.08 13.47
CA PHE A 84 18.32 4.22 14.30
C PHE A 84 18.54 3.77 15.76
N ALA A 85 19.54 4.38 16.41
CA ALA A 85 19.83 4.15 17.82
C ALA A 85 18.63 4.52 18.72
N GLU A 86 17.90 5.58 18.35
CA GLU A 86 16.63 5.93 18.95
C GLU A 86 15.50 5.17 18.24
N THR A 87 14.98 4.12 18.89
CA THR A 87 14.01 3.20 18.27
C THR A 87 12.69 3.86 17.88
N ALA A 88 12.32 4.98 18.51
CA ALA A 88 11.14 5.76 18.17
C ALA A 88 11.22 6.44 16.78
N LEU A 89 12.43 6.55 16.21
CA LEU A 89 12.64 7.09 14.86
C LEU A 89 12.54 6.00 13.77
N ASN A 90 12.52 4.73 14.15
CA ASN A 90 12.37 3.64 13.21
C ASN A 90 10.92 3.52 12.76
N ILE A 91 10.72 3.19 11.48
CA ILE A 91 9.39 2.87 11.00
C ILE A 91 8.89 1.56 11.60
N ASP A 92 7.57 1.45 11.79
CA ASP A 92 6.92 0.23 12.24
C ASP A 92 7.25 -0.98 11.32
N GLU A 93 7.43 -2.16 11.91
CA GLU A 93 7.81 -3.39 11.19
C GLU A 93 6.76 -3.76 10.12
N GLY A 94 5.47 -3.54 10.41
CA GLY A 94 4.39 -3.77 9.46
C GLY A 94 4.50 -2.83 8.26
N VAL A 95 4.80 -1.56 8.50
CA VAL A 95 5.01 -0.55 7.44
C VAL A 95 6.24 -0.91 6.61
N ALA A 96 7.36 -1.27 7.25
CA ALA A 96 8.57 -1.72 6.57
C ALA A 96 8.30 -2.94 5.67
N GLY A 97 7.51 -3.90 6.19
CA GLY A 97 7.05 -5.08 5.46
C GLY A 97 6.24 -4.72 4.21
N VAL A 98 5.24 -3.85 4.35
CA VAL A 98 4.40 -3.39 3.23
C VAL A 98 5.26 -2.69 2.16
N LEU A 99 6.19 -1.82 2.56
CA LEU A 99 7.09 -1.13 1.63
C LEU A 99 7.94 -2.14 0.86
N THR A 100 8.55 -3.09 1.56
CA THR A 100 9.40 -4.12 0.94
C THR A 100 8.65 -4.93 -0.11
N VAL A 101 7.46 -5.38 0.24
CA VAL A 101 6.63 -6.18 -0.64
C VAL A 101 6.14 -5.38 -1.83
N THR A 102 5.79 -4.10 -1.63
CA THR A 102 5.43 -3.19 -2.71
C THR A 102 6.58 -3.03 -3.72
N LEU A 103 7.82 -2.86 -3.24
CA LEU A 103 9.01 -2.80 -4.11
C LEU A 103 9.19 -4.11 -4.90
N VAL A 104 8.99 -5.27 -4.27
CA VAL A 104 9.07 -6.58 -4.94
C VAL A 104 7.99 -6.72 -6.02
N ILE A 105 6.75 -6.34 -5.73
CA ILE A 105 5.63 -6.40 -6.69
C ILE A 105 5.96 -5.59 -7.95
N HIS A 106 6.46 -4.37 -7.79
CA HIS A 106 6.69 -3.45 -8.91
C HIS A 106 8.05 -3.61 -9.58
N TYR A 107 8.93 -4.43 -9.03
CA TYR A 107 10.26 -4.65 -9.59
C TYR A 107 10.26 -5.09 -11.07
N PRO A 108 9.46 -6.08 -11.51
CA PRO A 108 9.44 -6.50 -12.91
C PRO A 108 8.95 -5.39 -13.85
N ASP A 109 7.94 -4.62 -13.43
CA ASP A 109 7.36 -3.54 -14.23
C ASP A 109 8.40 -2.43 -14.45
N VAL A 110 9.08 -1.99 -13.38
CA VAL A 110 10.10 -0.95 -13.49
C VAL A 110 11.35 -1.47 -14.20
N LEU A 111 11.70 -2.75 -14.03
CA LEU A 111 12.79 -3.37 -14.78
C LEU A 111 12.53 -3.35 -16.29
N LEU A 112 11.28 -3.53 -16.72
CA LEU A 112 10.91 -3.45 -18.14
C LEU A 112 10.87 -2.01 -18.66
N LEU A 113 10.38 -1.07 -17.84
CA LEU A 113 10.13 0.31 -18.26
C LEU A 113 11.35 1.24 -18.12
N ALA A 114 12.22 0.99 -17.15
CA ALA A 114 13.36 1.84 -16.80
C ALA A 114 14.43 1.03 -16.03
N ASP A 115 15.15 0.18 -16.77
CA ASP A 115 16.17 -0.74 -16.22
C ASP A 115 17.42 -0.04 -15.65
N ASP A 116 17.67 1.19 -16.09
CA ASP A 116 18.74 2.09 -15.67
C ASP A 116 18.40 2.92 -14.42
N SER A 117 17.15 2.83 -13.95
CA SER A 117 16.67 3.63 -12.83
C SER A 117 17.44 3.34 -11.52
N ALA A 118 17.50 4.36 -10.66
CA ALA A 118 18.07 4.22 -9.32
C ALA A 118 17.38 3.13 -8.49
N PHE A 119 16.08 2.91 -8.72
CA PHE A 119 15.31 1.85 -8.09
C PHE A 119 15.83 0.46 -8.49
N VAL A 120 15.95 0.17 -9.79
CA VAL A 120 16.44 -1.13 -10.28
C VAL A 120 17.87 -1.36 -9.81
N SER A 121 18.71 -0.32 -9.87
CA SER A 121 20.09 -0.36 -9.35
C SER A 121 20.14 -0.70 -7.85
N ARG A 122 19.25 -0.12 -7.03
CA ARG A 122 19.18 -0.40 -5.59
C ARG A 122 18.69 -1.81 -5.30
N MET A 123 17.68 -2.28 -6.03
CA MET A 123 17.20 -3.67 -5.95
C MET A 123 18.31 -4.67 -6.27
N ARG A 124 19.02 -4.49 -7.39
CA ARG A 124 20.14 -5.37 -7.79
C ARG A 124 21.26 -5.42 -6.76
N LYS A 125 21.64 -4.26 -6.20
CA LYS A 125 22.65 -4.19 -5.13
C LYS A 125 22.22 -4.94 -3.87
N ALA A 126 20.98 -4.75 -3.43
CA ALA A 126 20.43 -5.44 -2.26
C ALA A 126 20.34 -6.96 -2.48
N MET A 127 19.91 -7.39 -3.67
CA MET A 127 19.87 -8.80 -4.07
C MET A 127 21.26 -9.44 -4.05
N ALA A 128 22.25 -8.78 -4.69
CA ALA A 128 23.63 -9.27 -4.74
C ALA A 128 24.24 -9.40 -3.33
N ALA A 129 24.04 -8.40 -2.46
CA ALA A 129 24.55 -8.41 -1.09
C ALA A 129 23.99 -9.56 -0.23
N ARG A 130 22.83 -10.12 -0.58
CA ARG A 130 22.19 -11.23 0.15
C ARG A 130 22.18 -12.55 -0.62
N SER A 131 22.88 -12.63 -1.76
CA SER A 131 22.87 -13.82 -2.64
C SER A 131 21.44 -14.25 -3.01
N ILE A 132 20.60 -13.27 -3.34
CA ILE A 132 19.23 -13.46 -3.83
C ILE A 132 19.29 -13.29 -5.36
N GLY A 133 18.71 -14.25 -6.08
CA GLY A 133 18.65 -14.20 -7.55
C GLY A 133 17.50 -13.31 -8.05
N GLU A 134 17.65 -12.72 -9.23
CA GLU A 134 16.56 -11.95 -9.87
C GLU A 134 15.32 -12.83 -10.08
N SER A 135 15.51 -14.07 -10.55
CA SER A 135 14.44 -15.06 -10.70
C SER A 135 13.73 -15.41 -9.39
N GLU A 136 14.43 -15.35 -8.26
CA GLU A 136 13.84 -15.58 -6.94
C GLU A 136 12.90 -14.42 -6.58
N VAL A 137 13.30 -13.17 -6.80
CA VAL A 137 12.44 -12.00 -6.58
C VAL A 137 11.24 -11.99 -7.52
N LEU A 138 11.42 -12.40 -8.78
CA LEU A 138 10.30 -12.58 -9.73
C LEU A 138 9.31 -13.64 -9.22
N ALA A 139 9.78 -14.75 -8.66
CA ALA A 139 8.92 -15.75 -8.05
C ALA A 139 8.17 -15.21 -6.82
N TRP A 140 8.81 -14.39 -5.99
CA TRP A 140 8.16 -13.73 -4.85
C TRP A 140 7.05 -12.79 -5.32
N ASN A 141 7.33 -11.99 -6.36
CA ASN A 141 6.35 -11.10 -6.99
C ASN A 141 5.07 -11.87 -7.38
N GLU A 142 5.19 -13.01 -8.06
CA GLU A 142 4.02 -13.80 -8.47
C GLU A 142 3.19 -14.31 -7.28
N VAL A 143 3.86 -14.83 -6.24
CA VAL A 143 3.19 -15.32 -5.02
C VAL A 143 2.43 -14.18 -4.33
N ILE A 144 3.09 -13.04 -4.16
CA ILE A 144 2.51 -11.87 -3.51
C ILE A 144 1.35 -11.30 -4.34
N ARG A 145 1.52 -11.14 -5.66
CA ARG A 145 0.48 -10.63 -6.55
C ARG A 145 -0.74 -11.54 -6.56
N ARG A 146 -0.54 -12.85 -6.56
CA ARG A 146 -1.64 -13.80 -6.49
C ARG A 146 -2.44 -13.61 -5.20
N ASP A 147 -1.79 -13.56 -4.04
CA ASP A 147 -2.49 -13.28 -2.78
C ASP A 147 -3.23 -11.94 -2.83
N PHE A 148 -2.56 -10.89 -3.32
CA PHE A 148 -3.04 -9.52 -3.27
C PHE A 148 -4.17 -9.19 -4.27
N ILE A 149 -3.98 -9.54 -5.54
CA ILE A 149 -4.84 -9.17 -6.69
C ILE A 149 -5.99 -10.18 -6.88
N HIS A 150 -5.75 -11.46 -6.60
CA HIS A 150 -6.72 -12.54 -6.78
C HIS A 150 -6.94 -13.31 -5.45
N PRO A 151 -7.72 -12.74 -4.51
CA PRO A 151 -8.09 -13.45 -3.29
C PRO A 151 -8.87 -14.74 -3.59
#